data_AF-A0A2A6RE33-F1
#
_entry.id   AF-A0A2A6RE33-F1
#
_cell.length_a   1.000
_cell.length_b   1.000
_cell.length_c   1.000
_cell.angle_alpha   90.00
_cell.angle_beta   90.00
_cell.angle_gamma   90.00
#
_symmetry.space_group_name_H-M   'P 1'
#
loop_
_entity.id
_entity.type
_entity.pdbx_description
1 polymer ?
#
loop_
_entity_poly.entity_id
_entity_poly.type
_entity_poly.pdbx_seq_one_letter_code
_entity_poly.pdbx_strand_id
1 'polypeptide(L)'
;MATTRLLRQLLTLMLITGLLVVSAALGSSGQAFAQTVPGGEPPTAPPPPAPALPPAPSEPIEGVCVPPYYQQGAWAGISLPRLPGDSVDPEVNVYIPGEALRNLTDRWGNVACPYWLEVDVAPTDVTSALPPPMANGSVLLTVMVRARLLDGNRNVIERPNFNPPATICFRLPPERVAIANGLDGVQLYNFDRLLGQWVTLPTAVLDGQLCGTVTHFSVFSLTAAPASSELPIPAALPTTGTADGLRLDLWLGLGLFLVALGGVVRRVQRGVRS
;
A
#
# COMPACT_ATOMS: atom_id res chain seq x y z
N MET A 1 -44.31 24.95 22.46
CA MET A 1 -44.25 23.54 22.93
C MET A 1 -44.02 22.53 21.79
N ALA A 2 -43.34 22.88 20.69
CA ALA A 2 -43.08 21.98 19.56
C ALA A 2 -41.62 21.48 19.48
N THR A 3 -40.70 22.16 20.16
CA THR A 3 -39.25 21.90 20.06
C THR A 3 -38.78 20.69 20.88
N THR A 4 -39.48 20.33 21.95
CA THR A 4 -39.12 19.20 22.82
C THR A 4 -39.45 17.83 22.22
N ARG A 5 -40.39 17.74 21.26
CA ARG A 5 -40.72 16.47 20.58
C ARG A 5 -39.69 16.11 19.50
N LEU A 6 -39.19 17.11 18.77
CA LEU A 6 -38.18 16.92 17.72
C LEU A 6 -36.83 16.47 18.29
N LEU A 7 -36.40 17.04 19.42
CA LEU A 7 -35.16 16.65 20.08
C LEU A 7 -35.20 15.20 20.61
N ARG A 8 -36.37 14.76 21.10
CA ARG A 8 -36.57 13.37 21.57
C ARG A 8 -36.55 12.35 20.42
N GLN A 9 -37.04 12.72 19.23
CA GLN A 9 -37.01 11.85 18.05
C GLN A 9 -35.60 11.74 17.43
N LEU A 10 -34.83 12.83 17.41
CA LEU A 10 -33.45 12.81 16.93
C LEU A 10 -32.54 11.97 17.84
N LEU A 11 -32.74 12.04 19.15
CA LEU A 11 -31.95 11.26 20.12
C LEU A 11 -32.23 9.75 20.01
N THR A 12 -33.50 9.35 19.78
CA THR A 12 -33.84 7.93 19.57
C THR A 12 -33.32 7.41 18.24
N LEU A 13 -33.33 8.23 17.18
CA LEU A 13 -32.80 7.83 15.88
C LEU A 13 -31.29 7.59 15.92
N MET A 14 -30.52 8.43 16.63
CA MET A 14 -29.07 8.24 16.79
C MET A 14 -28.71 7.02 17.65
N LEU A 15 -29.51 6.69 18.67
CA LEU A 15 -29.27 5.51 19.49
C LEU A 15 -29.53 4.20 18.73
N ILE A 16 -30.52 4.17 17.84
CA ILE A 16 -30.84 3.00 17.00
C ILE A 16 -29.78 2.81 15.90
N THR A 17 -29.29 3.90 15.29
CA THR A 17 -28.23 3.81 14.27
C THR A 17 -26.86 3.46 14.88
N GLY A 18 -26.55 3.94 16.09
CA GLY A 18 -25.33 3.54 16.80
C GLY A 18 -25.29 2.06 17.17
N LEU A 19 -26.44 1.46 17.54
CA LEU A 19 -26.50 0.05 17.92
C LEU A 19 -26.38 -0.90 16.72
N LEU A 20 -26.85 -0.49 15.53
CA LEU A 20 -26.76 -1.29 14.30
C LEU A 20 -25.33 -1.35 13.72
N VAL A 21 -24.49 -0.34 13.96
CA VAL A 21 -23.10 -0.33 13.47
C VAL A 21 -22.18 -1.22 14.31
N VAL A 22 -22.49 -1.42 15.60
CA VAL A 22 -21.69 -2.30 16.49
C VAL A 22 -21.96 -3.79 16.22
N SER A 23 -23.13 -4.15 15.70
CA SER A 23 -23.46 -5.55 15.36
C SER A 23 -22.80 -6.04 14.06
N ALA A 24 -22.21 -5.17 13.25
CA ALA A 24 -21.51 -5.55 12.02
C ALA A 24 -20.01 -5.85 12.21
N ALA A 25 -19.46 -5.64 13.42
CA ALA A 25 -18.02 -5.80 13.70
C ALA A 25 -17.65 -7.08 14.46
N LEU A 26 -18.61 -7.91 14.86
CA LEU A 26 -18.36 -9.20 15.52
C LEU A 26 -19.18 -10.31 14.87
N GLY A 27 -18.62 -10.98 13.87
CA GLY A 27 -19.23 -12.19 13.31
C GLY A 27 -18.78 -12.57 11.91
N SER A 28 -17.48 -12.86 11.72
CA SER A 28 -17.06 -13.71 10.61
C SER A 28 -16.08 -14.79 11.09
N SER A 29 -16.59 -15.70 11.91
CA SER A 29 -16.01 -17.05 11.94
C SER A 29 -16.38 -17.71 10.60
N GLY A 30 -15.42 -17.77 9.68
CA GLY A 30 -15.60 -18.45 8.40
C GLY A 30 -15.99 -19.90 8.64
N GLN A 31 -17.26 -20.24 8.38
CA GLN A 31 -17.67 -21.61 8.22
C GLN A 31 -17.26 -22.05 6.82
N ALA A 32 -16.37 -23.03 6.75
CA ALA A 32 -16.07 -23.74 5.52
C ALA A 32 -17.35 -24.48 5.08
N PHE A 33 -17.96 -24.02 4.00
CA PHE A 33 -19.01 -24.78 3.33
C PHE A 33 -18.37 -25.95 2.61
N ALA A 34 -18.50 -27.14 3.18
CA ALA A 34 -18.30 -28.38 2.43
C ALA A 34 -19.38 -28.41 1.34
N GLN A 35 -18.95 -28.33 0.06
CA GLN A 35 -19.84 -28.59 -1.07
C GLN A 35 -20.24 -30.06 -1.01
N THR A 36 -21.49 -30.34 -0.65
CA THR A 36 -22.09 -31.65 -0.84
C THR A 36 -22.36 -31.85 -2.32
N VAL A 37 -21.48 -32.62 -2.97
CA VAL A 37 -21.74 -33.22 -4.28
C VAL A 37 -22.93 -34.19 -4.12
N PRO A 38 -24.05 -34.01 -4.85
CA PRO A 38 -25.16 -34.96 -4.79
C PRO A 38 -24.81 -36.24 -5.56
N GLY A 39 -24.79 -37.37 -4.87
CA GLY A 39 -24.80 -38.70 -5.50
C GLY A 39 -23.47 -39.44 -5.51
N GLY A 40 -23.08 -39.99 -4.35
CA GLY A 40 -22.03 -41.00 -4.25
C GLY A 40 -22.12 -41.70 -2.90
N GLU A 41 -22.00 -43.02 -2.86
CA GLU A 41 -21.93 -43.79 -1.62
C GLU A 41 -20.88 -43.21 -0.66
N PRO A 42 -21.11 -43.23 0.66
CA PRO A 42 -20.14 -42.73 1.63
C PRO A 42 -18.80 -43.46 1.45
N PRO A 43 -17.67 -42.74 1.33
CA PRO A 43 -16.37 -43.40 1.30
C PRO A 43 -16.16 -44.18 2.61
N THR A 44 -16.02 -45.50 2.49
CA THR A 44 -15.78 -46.41 3.63
C THR A 44 -14.34 -46.37 4.12
N ALA A 45 -13.48 -45.60 3.44
CA ALA A 45 -12.08 -45.44 3.80
C ALA A 45 -11.92 -44.24 4.75
N PRO A 46 -11.21 -44.39 5.88
CA PRO A 46 -10.85 -43.25 6.72
C PRO A 46 -10.05 -42.23 5.89
N PRO A 47 -10.26 -40.92 6.11
CA PRO A 47 -9.49 -39.90 5.41
C PRO A 47 -8.00 -40.12 5.66
N PRO A 48 -7.13 -39.91 4.65
CA PRO A 48 -5.69 -40.00 4.85
C PRO A 48 -5.29 -39.07 6.01
N PRO A 49 -4.30 -39.47 6.84
CA PRO A 49 -3.82 -38.62 7.93
C PRO A 49 -3.46 -37.24 7.38
N ALA A 50 -3.92 -36.19 8.04
CA ALA A 50 -3.52 -34.83 7.70
C ALA A 50 -1.97 -34.78 7.66
N PRO A 51 -1.37 -34.12 6.65
CA PRO A 51 0.07 -33.91 6.62
C PRO A 51 0.53 -33.36 7.98
N ALA A 52 1.51 -34.02 8.59
CA ALA A 52 2.06 -33.54 9.84
C ALA A 52 2.51 -32.08 9.65
N LEU A 53 2.09 -31.20 10.56
CA LEU A 53 2.61 -29.83 10.60
C LEU A 53 4.15 -29.90 10.63
N PRO A 54 4.85 -29.06 9.85
CA PRO A 54 6.30 -29.00 9.92
C PRO A 54 6.72 -28.80 11.38
N PRO A 55 7.75 -29.51 11.86
CA PRO A 55 8.20 -29.40 13.24
C PRO A 55 8.55 -27.95 13.56
N ALA A 56 8.19 -27.52 14.77
CA ALA A 56 8.60 -26.21 15.26
C ALA A 56 10.13 -26.08 15.15
N PRO A 57 10.66 -24.90 14.80
CA PRO A 57 12.10 -24.66 14.73
C PRO A 57 12.77 -25.11 16.02
N SER A 58 13.87 -25.87 15.90
CA SER A 58 14.62 -26.35 17.05
C SER A 58 15.13 -25.17 17.89
N GLU A 59 15.14 -25.35 19.22
CA GLU A 59 15.69 -24.37 20.16
C GLU A 59 17.20 -24.13 19.93
N PRO A 60 17.73 -22.98 20.37
CA PRO A 60 19.12 -22.61 20.13
C PRO A 60 20.07 -23.62 20.80
N ILE A 61 21.10 -24.07 20.07
CA ILE A 61 22.24 -24.76 20.68
C ILE A 61 23.24 -23.68 21.10
N GLU A 62 23.49 -23.58 22.41
CA GLU A 62 24.44 -22.63 22.98
C GLU A 62 25.83 -22.81 22.34
N GLY A 63 26.42 -21.73 21.82
CA GLY A 63 27.72 -21.75 21.13
C GLY A 63 27.67 -21.96 19.61
N VAL A 64 26.51 -22.24 19.01
CA VAL A 64 26.33 -22.26 17.55
C VAL A 64 25.70 -20.93 17.10
N CYS A 65 26.50 -20.07 16.49
CA CYS A 65 26.07 -18.71 16.13
C CYS A 65 24.98 -18.66 15.04
N VAL A 66 24.98 -19.63 14.12
CA VAL A 66 23.95 -19.76 13.08
C VAL A 66 23.18 -21.06 13.29
N PRO A 67 21.90 -20.99 13.67
CA PRO A 67 21.07 -22.17 13.86
C PRO A 67 21.09 -23.12 12.64
N PRO A 68 21.04 -24.45 12.83
CA PRO A 68 21.11 -25.42 11.73
C PRO A 68 20.10 -25.18 10.61
N TYR A 69 18.89 -24.74 10.97
CA TYR A 69 17.82 -24.44 10.01
C TYR A 69 18.13 -23.24 9.09
N TYR A 70 19.04 -22.33 9.48
CA TYR A 70 19.48 -21.21 8.64
C TYR A 70 20.70 -21.52 7.77
N GLN A 71 21.34 -22.68 7.94
CA GLN A 71 22.52 -23.02 7.14
C GLN A 71 22.20 -23.19 5.65
N GLN A 72 20.94 -23.46 5.30
CA GLN A 72 20.47 -23.56 3.90
C GLN A 72 19.96 -22.21 3.36
N GLY A 73 19.86 -21.20 4.21
CA GLY A 73 19.26 -19.91 3.92
C GLY A 73 18.06 -19.61 4.82
N ALA A 74 17.68 -18.35 4.86
CA ALA A 74 16.50 -17.87 5.55
C ALA A 74 15.51 -17.30 4.54
N TRP A 75 14.23 -17.49 4.78
CA TRP A 75 13.18 -16.85 4.02
C TRP A 75 12.10 -16.33 4.97
N ALA A 76 11.52 -15.18 4.64
CA ALA A 76 10.35 -14.64 5.31
C ALA A 76 9.55 -13.81 4.33
N GLY A 77 8.22 -13.84 4.44
CA GLY A 77 7.35 -13.03 3.59
C GLY A 77 6.07 -12.65 4.31
N ILE A 78 5.46 -11.55 3.85
CA ILE A 78 4.18 -11.06 4.35
C ILE A 78 3.34 -10.52 3.19
N SER A 79 2.02 -10.59 3.35
CA SER A 79 1.09 -9.80 2.57
C SER A 79 1.01 -8.40 3.17
N LEU A 80 1.11 -7.37 2.32
CA LEU A 80 1.04 -5.98 2.72
C LEU A 80 -0.41 -5.50 2.70
N PRO A 81 -0.77 -4.52 3.54
CA PRO A 81 -2.05 -3.84 3.40
C PRO A 81 -2.18 -3.22 2.00
N ARG A 82 -3.25 -3.59 1.29
CA ARG A 82 -3.60 -2.99 0.01
C ARG A 82 -3.85 -1.48 0.10
N LEU A 83 -3.48 -0.77 -0.94
CA LEU A 83 -3.82 0.65 -1.10
C LEU A 83 -5.19 0.79 -1.78
N PRO A 84 -5.88 1.94 -1.64
CA PRO A 84 -7.14 2.17 -2.32
C PRO A 84 -7.01 1.96 -3.84
N GLY A 85 -7.91 1.14 -4.39
CA GLY A 85 -7.94 0.80 -5.82
C GLY A 85 -7.29 -0.55 -6.18
N ASP A 86 -6.60 -1.21 -5.26
CA ASP A 86 -5.96 -2.50 -5.52
C ASP A 86 -6.97 -3.66 -5.38
N SER A 87 -6.92 -4.62 -6.31
CA SER A 87 -7.77 -5.82 -6.28
C SER A 87 -7.24 -6.92 -5.37
N VAL A 88 -5.93 -6.98 -5.18
CA VAL A 88 -5.23 -8.01 -4.39
C VAL A 88 -4.22 -7.37 -3.45
N ASP A 89 -3.91 -8.06 -2.35
CA ASP A 89 -2.86 -7.60 -1.43
C ASP A 89 -1.48 -7.76 -2.09
N PRO A 90 -0.59 -6.75 -2.03
CA PRO A 90 0.80 -6.91 -2.43
C PRO A 90 1.50 -7.96 -1.55
N GLU A 91 2.51 -8.62 -2.08
CA GLU A 91 3.35 -9.55 -1.31
C GLU A 91 4.79 -9.07 -1.30
N VAL A 92 5.47 -9.25 -0.17
CA VAL A 92 6.91 -9.06 -0.07
C VAL A 92 7.56 -10.31 0.49
N ASN A 93 8.65 -10.75 -0.13
CA ASN A 93 9.42 -11.91 0.25
C ASN A 93 10.89 -11.50 0.37
N VAL A 94 11.55 -11.92 1.45
CA VAL A 94 12.98 -11.71 1.70
C VAL A 94 13.64 -13.08 1.75
N TYR A 95 14.73 -13.23 1.02
CA TYR A 95 15.58 -14.41 1.03
C TYR A 95 17.02 -14.04 1.37
N ILE A 96 17.62 -14.78 2.29
CA ILE A 96 19.03 -14.63 2.69
C ILE A 96 19.74 -15.94 2.39
N PRO A 97 20.78 -15.95 1.56
CA PRO A 97 21.58 -17.15 1.30
C PRO A 97 22.21 -17.69 2.59
N GLY A 98 22.30 -19.02 2.73
CA GLY A 98 22.92 -19.63 3.91
C GLY A 98 24.38 -19.24 4.11
N GLU A 99 25.12 -18.99 3.02
CA GLU A 99 26.48 -18.45 3.05
C GLU A 99 26.55 -17.06 3.68
N ALA A 100 25.58 -16.20 3.38
CA ALA A 100 25.51 -14.85 3.91
C ALA A 100 25.25 -14.86 5.41
N LEU A 101 24.43 -15.81 5.89
CA LEU A 101 24.15 -16.00 7.31
C LEU A 101 25.37 -16.53 8.06
N ARG A 102 26.17 -17.42 7.43
CA ARG A 102 27.43 -17.93 8.01
C ARG A 102 28.50 -16.86 8.19
N ASN A 103 28.54 -15.89 7.27
CA ASN A 103 29.51 -14.79 7.27
C ASN A 103 28.90 -13.47 7.76
N LEU A 104 27.80 -13.53 8.51
CA LEU A 104 27.06 -12.35 8.92
C LEU A 104 27.89 -11.52 9.91
N THR A 105 28.04 -10.24 9.59
CA THR A 105 28.58 -9.26 10.55
C THR A 105 27.57 -8.18 10.88
N ASP A 106 27.67 -7.62 12.07
CA ASP A 106 26.92 -6.43 12.47
C ASP A 106 27.52 -5.13 11.86
N ARG A 107 26.94 -4.00 12.23
CA ARG A 107 27.40 -2.65 11.88
C ARG A 107 28.89 -2.40 12.17
N TRP A 108 29.43 -3.02 13.21
CA TRP A 108 30.82 -2.82 13.66
C TRP A 108 31.78 -3.87 13.08
N GLY A 109 31.28 -4.81 12.28
CA GLY A 109 32.07 -5.89 11.69
C GLY A 109 32.27 -7.08 12.64
N ASN A 110 31.59 -7.11 13.79
CA ASN A 110 31.63 -8.29 14.66
C ASN A 110 30.74 -9.39 14.08
N VAL A 111 31.10 -10.64 14.35
CA VAL A 111 30.25 -11.79 14.01
C VAL A 111 28.90 -11.63 14.69
N ALA A 112 27.83 -11.68 13.90
CA ALA A 112 26.46 -11.58 14.37
C ALA A 112 25.76 -12.94 14.30
N CYS A 113 24.95 -13.25 15.31
CA CYS A 113 24.27 -14.55 15.43
C CYS A 113 22.76 -14.39 15.19
N PRO A 114 22.28 -14.54 13.93
CA PRO A 114 20.89 -14.34 13.60
C PRO A 114 20.04 -15.53 14.06
N TYR A 115 18.87 -15.24 14.64
CA TYR A 115 17.92 -16.25 15.11
C TYR A 115 16.52 -16.06 14.53
N TRP A 116 16.07 -14.82 14.36
CA TRP A 116 14.77 -14.53 13.73
C TRP A 116 14.95 -13.59 12.54
N LEU A 117 14.27 -13.91 11.44
CA LEU A 117 14.05 -13.00 10.33
C LEU A 117 12.63 -12.47 10.41
N GLU A 118 12.49 -11.15 10.56
CA GLU A 118 11.21 -10.48 10.59
C GLU A 118 11.08 -9.53 9.40
N VAL A 119 9.92 -9.57 8.75
CA VAL A 119 9.49 -8.62 7.73
C VAL A 119 8.14 -8.07 8.18
N ASP A 120 8.04 -6.75 8.32
CA ASP A 120 6.84 -6.07 8.79
C ASP A 120 6.59 -4.74 8.07
N VAL A 121 5.40 -4.18 8.23
CA VAL A 121 5.11 -2.82 7.76
C VAL A 121 5.90 -1.84 8.62
N ALA A 122 6.60 -0.89 7.97
CA ALA A 122 7.34 0.12 8.70
C ALA A 122 6.37 1.00 9.52
N PRO A 123 6.64 1.23 10.82
CA PRO A 123 5.72 1.97 11.66
C PRO A 123 5.69 3.46 11.28
N THR A 124 4.58 4.11 11.62
CA THR A 124 4.24 5.45 11.13
C THR A 124 5.27 6.52 11.50
N ASP A 125 5.88 6.42 12.68
CA ASP A 125 6.98 7.26 13.14
C ASP A 125 8.19 7.17 12.21
N VAL A 126 8.55 5.97 11.76
CA VAL A 126 9.63 5.76 10.79
C VAL A 126 9.25 6.32 9.42
N THR A 127 8.04 6.04 8.94
CA THR A 127 7.60 6.49 7.60
C THR A 127 7.46 8.01 7.47
N SER A 128 7.13 8.70 8.57
CA SER A 128 7.01 10.17 8.60
C SER A 128 8.34 10.87 8.77
N ALA A 129 9.28 10.27 9.51
CA ALA A 129 10.64 10.79 9.65
C ALA A 129 11.50 10.59 8.41
N LEU A 130 11.23 9.54 7.62
CA LEU A 130 12.03 9.12 6.47
C LEU A 130 11.16 9.00 5.21
N PRO A 131 10.66 10.11 4.63
CA PRO A 131 9.94 10.04 3.38
C PRO A 131 10.86 9.49 2.27
N PRO A 132 10.35 8.65 1.35
CA PRO A 132 11.16 8.14 0.25
C PRO A 132 11.41 9.26 -0.76
N PRO A 133 12.45 9.15 -1.59
CA PRO A 133 12.70 10.12 -2.65
C PRO A 133 11.56 10.06 -3.66
N MET A 134 10.74 11.11 -3.69
CA MET A 134 9.62 11.25 -4.62
C MET A 134 9.99 12.31 -5.65
N ALA A 135 10.33 11.89 -6.87
CA ALA A 135 10.45 12.81 -8.00
C ALA A 135 9.07 13.43 -8.31
N ASN A 136 9.03 14.60 -8.95
CA ASN A 136 7.76 15.25 -9.32
C ASN A 136 6.87 14.29 -10.12
N GLY A 137 5.67 14.05 -9.60
CA GLY A 137 4.68 13.17 -10.21
C GLY A 137 4.85 11.69 -9.84
N SER A 138 5.96 11.25 -9.25
CA SER A 138 6.12 9.86 -8.79
C SER A 138 5.08 9.48 -7.73
N VAL A 139 4.74 8.20 -7.68
CA VAL A 139 3.76 7.66 -6.75
C VAL A 139 4.34 6.49 -5.97
N LEU A 140 3.93 6.37 -4.72
CA LEU A 140 4.23 5.22 -3.88
C LEU A 140 3.37 4.03 -4.35
N LEU A 141 3.99 2.87 -4.56
CA LEU A 141 3.29 1.68 -5.04
C LEU A 141 2.83 0.73 -3.93
N THR A 142 3.48 0.78 -2.77
CA THR A 142 3.17 -0.04 -1.59
C THR A 142 3.40 0.77 -0.31
N VAL A 143 2.86 0.32 0.83
CA VAL A 143 3.36 0.80 2.12
C VAL A 143 4.86 0.51 2.26
N MET A 144 5.54 1.29 3.11
CA MET A 144 6.95 1.02 3.42
C MET A 144 7.07 -0.28 4.21
N VAL A 145 8.11 -1.05 3.88
CA VAL A 145 8.39 -2.34 4.50
C VAL A 145 9.66 -2.22 5.31
N ARG A 146 9.73 -2.90 6.45
CA ARG A 146 10.94 -3.04 7.25
C ARG A 146 11.31 -4.52 7.32
N ALA A 147 12.59 -4.81 7.11
CA ALA A 147 13.15 -6.12 7.38
C ALA A 147 14.16 -6.01 8.53
N ARG A 148 14.20 -7.00 9.41
CA ARG A 148 15.10 -7.05 10.57
C ARG A 148 15.59 -8.46 10.79
N LEU A 149 16.85 -8.58 11.21
CA LEU A 149 17.36 -9.78 11.85
C LEU A 149 17.38 -9.54 13.36
N LEU A 150 16.96 -10.55 14.11
CA LEU A 150 17.02 -10.55 15.56
C LEU A 150 17.93 -11.65 16.06
N ASP A 151 18.61 -11.39 17.18
CA ASP A 151 19.38 -12.39 17.90
C ASP A 151 18.48 -13.37 18.69
N GLY A 152 19.09 -14.32 19.40
CA GLY A 152 18.36 -15.27 20.25
C GLY A 152 17.53 -14.62 21.37
N ASN A 153 17.83 -13.37 21.74
CA ASN A 153 17.14 -12.59 22.77
C ASN A 153 16.09 -11.63 22.20
N ARG A 154 15.79 -11.70 20.90
CA ARG A 154 14.93 -10.76 20.15
C ARG A 154 15.46 -9.32 20.07
N ASN A 155 16.74 -9.09 20.32
CA ASN A 155 17.35 -7.79 20.04
C ASN A 155 17.59 -7.65 18.54
N VAL A 156 17.40 -6.44 18.01
CA VAL A 156 17.66 -6.15 16.60
C VAL A 156 19.17 -6.18 16.36
N ILE A 157 19.62 -6.98 15.40
CA ILE A 157 20.97 -6.93 14.86
C ILE A 157 21.06 -5.68 13.98
N GLU A 158 21.85 -4.70 14.40
CA GLU A 158 21.98 -3.44 13.67
C GLU A 158 22.77 -3.62 12.38
N ARG A 159 22.17 -3.20 11.26
CA ARG A 159 22.76 -3.16 9.91
C ARG A 159 23.56 -4.44 9.59
N PRO A 160 22.89 -5.61 9.56
CA PRO A 160 23.54 -6.85 9.19
C PRO A 160 24.16 -6.70 7.81
N ASN A 161 25.41 -7.11 7.64
CA ASN A 161 26.11 -7.06 6.37
C ASN A 161 26.10 -8.45 5.72
N PHE A 162 25.51 -8.55 4.54
CA PHE A 162 25.35 -9.81 3.81
C PHE A 162 26.43 -9.96 2.73
N ASN A 163 27.22 -11.04 2.84
CA ASN A 163 28.16 -11.44 1.81
C ASN A 163 28.12 -12.97 1.64
N PRO A 164 27.46 -13.50 0.59
CA PRO A 164 26.83 -12.81 -0.55
C PRO A 164 25.57 -11.99 -0.17
N PRO A 165 25.09 -11.06 -1.04
CA PRO A 165 23.92 -10.23 -0.76
C PRO A 165 22.62 -11.04 -0.57
N ALA A 166 21.70 -10.51 0.24
CA ALA A 166 20.33 -10.98 0.34
C ALA A 166 19.47 -10.50 -0.84
N THR A 167 18.27 -11.04 -1.01
CA THR A 167 17.31 -10.64 -2.04
C THR A 167 15.97 -10.28 -1.39
N ILE A 168 15.35 -9.19 -1.85
CA ILE A 168 13.97 -8.84 -1.51
C ILE A 168 13.14 -8.77 -2.79
N CYS A 169 11.98 -9.42 -2.81
CA CYS A 169 11.09 -9.51 -3.95
C CYS A 169 9.70 -9.00 -3.58
N PHE A 170 9.12 -8.21 -4.48
CA PHE A 170 7.78 -7.67 -4.35
C PHE A 170 6.89 -8.18 -5.47
N ARG A 171 5.74 -8.72 -5.10
CA ARG A 171 4.63 -8.95 -6.03
C ARG A 171 3.64 -7.79 -5.90
N LEU A 172 3.53 -7.00 -6.95
CA LEU A 172 2.64 -5.86 -6.99
C LEU A 172 1.27 -6.23 -7.55
N PRO A 173 0.18 -5.61 -7.07
CA PRO A 173 -1.12 -5.72 -7.70
C PRO A 173 -1.06 -5.23 -9.16
N PRO A 174 -1.85 -5.83 -10.07
CA PRO A 174 -1.80 -5.50 -11.50
C PRO A 174 -2.11 -4.02 -11.77
N GLU A 175 -2.93 -3.37 -10.95
CA GLU A 175 -3.23 -1.94 -11.07
C GLU A 175 -1.99 -1.07 -10.82
N ARG A 176 -1.14 -1.46 -9.87
CA ARG A 176 0.12 -0.75 -9.56
C ARG A 176 1.15 -0.96 -10.66
N VAL A 177 1.21 -2.17 -11.22
CA VAL A 177 2.06 -2.47 -12.38
C VAL A 177 1.61 -1.65 -13.59
N ALA A 178 0.31 -1.50 -13.83
CA ALA A 178 -0.23 -0.67 -14.90
C ALA A 178 0.11 0.82 -14.69
N ILE A 179 -0.03 1.34 -13.48
CA ILE A 179 0.36 2.73 -13.13
C ILE A 179 1.84 2.96 -13.41
N ALA A 180 2.69 1.98 -13.14
CA ALA A 180 4.14 2.06 -13.36
C ALA A 180 4.57 1.82 -14.83
N ASN A 181 3.64 1.61 -15.76
CA ASN A 181 3.91 1.19 -17.15
C ASN A 181 4.74 -0.11 -17.23
N GLY A 182 4.44 -1.07 -16.36
CA GLY A 182 5.21 -2.30 -16.19
C GLY A 182 6.13 -2.25 -14.96
N LEU A 183 6.85 -3.35 -14.73
CA LEU A 183 7.78 -3.46 -13.60
C LEU A 183 9.12 -2.74 -13.85
N ASP A 184 9.47 -2.50 -15.12
CA ASP A 184 10.72 -1.85 -15.49
C ASP A 184 10.77 -0.36 -15.08
N GLY A 185 9.61 0.28 -14.92
CA GLY A 185 9.47 1.65 -14.43
C GLY A 185 9.49 1.78 -12.90
N VAL A 186 9.56 0.66 -12.17
CA VAL A 186 9.52 0.65 -10.71
C VAL A 186 10.93 0.76 -10.13
N GLN A 187 11.08 1.69 -9.20
CA GLN A 187 12.31 1.88 -8.44
C GLN A 187 12.14 1.36 -7.02
N LEU A 188 13.09 0.51 -6.60
CA LEU A 188 13.19 0.01 -5.24
C LEU A 188 14.28 0.78 -4.50
N TYR A 189 13.90 1.28 -3.32
CA TYR A 189 14.78 2.03 -2.44
C TYR A 189 14.99 1.30 -1.13
N ASN A 190 16.19 1.44 -0.58
CA ASN A 190 16.53 1.07 0.79
C ASN A 190 17.10 2.27 1.53
N PHE A 191 16.69 2.48 2.77
CA PHE A 191 17.23 3.59 3.56
C PHE A 191 18.54 3.19 4.25
N ASP A 192 19.68 3.71 3.80
CA ASP A 192 20.96 3.46 4.47
C ASP A 192 21.09 4.38 5.69
N ARG A 193 20.93 3.79 6.88
CA ARG A 193 21.03 4.50 8.17
C ARG A 193 22.42 5.09 8.44
N LEU A 194 23.49 4.56 7.86
CA LEU A 194 24.82 5.15 8.04
C LEU A 194 24.98 6.42 7.24
N LEU A 195 24.50 6.40 6.00
CA LEU A 195 24.60 7.54 5.10
C LEU A 195 23.49 8.56 5.33
N GLY A 196 22.44 8.17 6.06
CA GLY A 196 21.28 9.02 6.33
C GLY A 196 20.48 9.33 5.07
N GLN A 197 20.54 8.46 4.06
CA GLN A 197 19.93 8.69 2.75
C GLN A 197 19.33 7.41 2.18
N TRP A 198 18.37 7.60 1.27
CA TRP A 198 17.84 6.52 0.46
C TRP A 198 18.80 6.17 -0.66
N VAL A 199 19.02 4.87 -0.85
CA VAL A 199 19.81 4.32 -1.95
C VAL A 199 18.89 3.52 -2.86
N THR A 200 19.04 3.71 -4.17
CA THR A 200 18.35 2.89 -5.17
C THR A 200 19.03 1.53 -5.22
N LEU A 201 18.23 0.47 -5.10
CA LEU A 201 18.71 -0.90 -5.26
C LEU A 201 18.67 -1.31 -6.73
N PRO A 202 19.66 -2.06 -7.23
CA PRO A 202 19.55 -2.69 -8.53
C PRO A 202 18.43 -3.73 -8.48
N THR A 203 17.54 -3.70 -9.47
CA THR A 203 16.37 -4.56 -9.56
C THR A 203 16.39 -5.44 -10.80
N ALA A 204 15.70 -6.57 -10.71
CA ALA A 204 15.42 -7.48 -11.80
C ALA A 204 14.00 -8.03 -11.65
N VAL A 205 13.38 -8.41 -12.77
CA VAL A 205 12.06 -9.06 -12.77
C VAL A 205 12.26 -10.57 -12.83
N LEU A 206 11.71 -11.29 -11.84
CA LEU A 206 11.80 -12.74 -11.71
C LEU A 206 10.40 -13.27 -11.38
N ASP A 207 9.86 -14.16 -12.22
CA ASP A 207 8.54 -14.78 -12.04
C ASP A 207 7.41 -13.79 -11.71
N GLY A 208 7.41 -12.65 -12.41
CA GLY A 208 6.42 -11.57 -12.21
C GLY A 208 6.58 -10.78 -10.91
N GLN A 209 7.71 -10.92 -10.21
CA GLN A 209 8.07 -10.15 -9.03
C GLN A 209 9.22 -9.20 -9.35
N LEU A 210 9.19 -8.00 -8.75
CA LEU A 210 10.32 -7.08 -8.75
C LEU A 210 11.25 -7.45 -7.60
N CYS A 211 12.43 -7.96 -7.91
CA CYS A 211 13.43 -8.36 -6.95
C CYS A 211 14.62 -7.40 -6.94
N GLY A 212 15.18 -7.10 -5.76
CA GLY A 212 16.39 -6.31 -5.62
C GLY A 212 17.40 -6.97 -4.70
N THR A 213 18.69 -6.72 -4.96
CA THR A 213 19.78 -7.23 -4.12
C THR A 213 20.04 -6.28 -2.96
N VAL A 214 20.20 -6.85 -1.76
CA VAL A 214 20.27 -6.13 -0.50
C VAL A 214 21.54 -6.52 0.24
N THR A 215 22.38 -5.53 0.54
CA THR A 215 23.61 -5.75 1.33
C THR A 215 23.38 -5.59 2.83
N HIS A 216 22.31 -4.90 3.22
CA HIS A 216 21.93 -4.70 4.62
C HIS A 216 20.44 -4.43 4.79
N PHE A 217 19.89 -4.82 5.95
CA PHE A 217 18.48 -4.58 6.26
C PHE A 217 18.20 -3.22 6.88
N SER A 218 17.07 -2.64 6.48
CA SER A 218 16.56 -1.36 6.96
C SER A 218 15.07 -1.23 6.54
N VAL A 219 14.68 -0.05 6.07
CA VAL A 219 13.37 0.28 5.51
C VAL A 219 13.45 0.27 3.99
N PHE A 220 12.40 -0.23 3.34
CA PHE A 220 12.27 -0.35 1.90
C PHE A 220 11.03 0.40 1.42
N SER A 221 11.14 0.95 0.21
CA SER A 221 10.03 1.65 -0.45
C SER A 221 10.06 1.41 -1.95
N LEU A 222 8.87 1.30 -2.55
CA LEU A 222 8.66 1.20 -3.98
C LEU A 222 7.98 2.45 -4.51
N THR A 223 8.57 3.05 -5.54
CA THR A 223 7.98 4.19 -6.25
C THR A 223 8.04 3.95 -7.75
N ALA A 224 7.13 4.55 -8.49
CA ALA A 224 7.26 4.67 -9.94
C ALA A 224 6.90 6.09 -10.38
N ALA A 225 7.50 6.52 -11.49
CA ALA A 225 6.89 7.59 -12.27
C ALA A 225 5.60 7.02 -12.88
N PRO A 226 4.44 7.68 -12.70
CA PRO A 226 3.22 7.22 -13.32
C PRO A 226 3.43 7.21 -14.84
N ALA A 227 2.85 6.22 -15.51
CA ALA A 227 2.70 6.23 -16.94
C ALA A 227 2.12 7.60 -17.31
N SER A 228 2.92 8.45 -17.96
CA SER A 228 2.40 9.66 -18.56
C SER A 228 1.25 9.21 -19.44
N SER A 229 0.04 9.71 -19.16
CA SER A 229 -1.10 9.54 -20.06
C SER A 229 -0.82 10.35 -21.33
N GLU A 230 0.20 9.97 -22.08
CA GLU A 230 0.28 10.21 -23.52
C GLU A 230 -0.63 9.18 -24.18
N LEU A 231 -1.93 9.27 -23.87
CA LEU A 231 -2.88 8.99 -24.93
C LEU A 231 -2.57 10.06 -25.98
N PRO A 232 -2.25 9.70 -27.24
CA PRO A 232 -2.29 10.69 -28.30
C PRO A 232 -3.69 11.28 -28.24
N ILE A 233 -3.80 12.55 -27.84
CA ILE A 233 -5.03 13.29 -28.00
C ILE A 233 -5.37 13.08 -29.47
N PRO A 234 -6.48 12.40 -29.83
CA PRO A 234 -6.83 12.27 -31.23
C PRO A 234 -6.90 13.69 -31.77
N ALA A 235 -6.03 14.00 -32.73
CA ALA A 235 -6.13 15.26 -33.44
C ALA A 235 -7.54 15.28 -34.04
N ALA A 236 -8.34 16.23 -33.55
CA ALA A 236 -9.75 16.45 -33.86
C ALA A 236 -10.72 15.37 -33.34
N LEU A 237 -11.47 15.73 -32.29
CA LEU A 237 -12.89 15.41 -32.33
C LEU A 237 -13.47 16.07 -33.60
N PRO A 238 -14.31 15.38 -34.40
CA PRO A 238 -15.13 16.08 -35.37
C PRO A 238 -15.98 17.09 -34.59
N THR A 239 -15.78 18.37 -34.90
CA THR A 239 -16.63 19.47 -34.45
C THR A 239 -18.02 19.30 -35.06
N THR A 240 -18.84 18.40 -34.52
CA THR A 240 -20.29 18.45 -34.72
C THR A 240 -20.85 19.45 -33.71
N GLY A 241 -20.88 20.70 -34.14
CA GLY A 241 -21.33 21.80 -33.30
C GLY A 241 -21.32 23.15 -34.01
N THR A 242 -21.78 23.22 -35.26
CA THR A 242 -22.45 24.44 -35.72
C THR A 242 -23.80 24.50 -35.02
N ALA A 243 -23.80 24.96 -33.77
CA ALA A 243 -24.94 25.69 -33.24
C ALA A 243 -24.51 27.15 -33.25
N ASP A 244 -25.17 27.91 -34.11
CA ASP A 244 -24.98 29.34 -34.31
C ASP A 244 -24.74 30.08 -33.01
N GLY A 245 -23.78 31.00 -33.06
CA GLY A 245 -23.29 31.78 -31.94
C GLY A 245 -24.40 32.28 -31.04
N LEU A 246 -24.49 31.67 -29.85
CA LEU A 246 -25.17 32.28 -28.72
C LEU A 246 -24.38 33.55 -28.40
N ARG A 247 -24.88 34.69 -28.88
CA ARG A 247 -24.27 36.00 -28.76
C ARG A 247 -24.16 36.39 -27.27
N LEU A 248 -23.07 36.02 -26.65
CA LEU A 248 -22.69 36.48 -25.31
C LEU A 248 -22.65 38.02 -25.27
N ASP A 249 -22.27 38.65 -26.38
CA ASP A 249 -22.30 40.10 -26.58
C ASP A 249 -23.72 40.69 -26.55
N LEU A 250 -24.72 39.96 -27.05
CA LEU A 250 -26.12 40.39 -27.02
C LEU A 250 -26.68 40.32 -25.58
N TRP A 251 -26.28 39.31 -24.81
CA TRP A 251 -26.69 39.15 -23.41
C TRP A 251 -26.00 40.14 -22.48
N LEU A 252 -24.71 40.42 -22.70
CA LEU A 252 -23.97 41.46 -21.97
C LEU A 252 -24.51 42.86 -22.30
N GLY A 253 -24.84 43.13 -23.56
CA GLY A 253 -25.47 44.40 -23.98
C GLY A 253 -26.87 44.60 -23.38
N LEU A 254 -27.71 43.57 -23.41
CA LEU A 254 -29.07 43.62 -22.84
C LEU A 254 -29.03 43.78 -21.31
N GLY A 255 -28.11 43.09 -20.64
CA GLY A 255 -27.91 43.22 -19.19
C GLY A 255 -27.52 44.64 -18.77
N LEU A 256 -26.59 45.27 -19.50
CA LEU A 256 -26.16 46.64 -19.20
C LEU A 256 -27.27 47.67 -19.48
N PHE A 257 -28.06 47.46 -20.55
CA PHE A 257 -29.18 48.32 -20.90
C PHE A 257 -30.31 48.29 -19.88
N LEU A 258 -30.64 47.11 -19.33
CA LEU A 258 -31.66 46.98 -18.28
C LEU A 258 -31.22 47.62 -16.95
N VAL A 259 -29.94 47.57 -16.60
CA VAL A 259 -29.39 48.26 -15.41
C VAL A 259 -29.43 49.78 -15.59
N ALA A 260 -29.10 50.29 -16.79
CA ALA A 260 -29.20 51.71 -17.10
C ALA A 260 -30.66 52.23 -17.04
N LEU A 261 -31.62 51.47 -17.58
CA LEU A 261 -33.04 51.81 -17.50
C LEU A 261 -33.58 51.74 -16.06
N GLY A 262 -33.19 50.75 -15.27
CA GLY A 262 -33.54 50.66 -13.85
C GLY A 262 -33.00 51.83 -13.01
N GLY A 263 -31.83 52.38 -13.39
CA GLY A 263 -31.25 53.57 -12.78
C GLY A 263 -32.01 54.87 -13.11
N VAL A 264 -32.53 55.00 -14.34
CA VAL A 264 -33.29 56.18 -14.79
C VAL A 264 -34.69 56.19 -14.17
N VAL A 265 -35.37 55.05 -14.07
CA VAL A 265 -36.72 54.96 -13.46
C VAL A 265 -36.70 55.31 -11.97
N ARG A 266 -35.62 54.97 -11.24
CA ARG A 266 -35.44 55.38 -9.83
C ARG A 266 -35.17 56.88 -9.65
N ARG A 267 -34.60 57.57 -10.63
CA ARG A 267 -34.43 59.04 -10.58
C ARG A 267 -35.72 59.79 -10.88
N VAL A 268 -36.55 59.29 -11.81
CA VAL A 268 -37.83 59.91 -12.15
C VAL A 268 -38.85 59.76 -11.00
N GLN A 269 -38.89 58.62 -10.30
CA GLN A 269 -39.80 58.44 -9.15
C GLN A 269 -39.43 59.27 -7.91
N ARG A 270 -38.18 59.75 -7.78
CA ARG A 270 -37.78 60.68 -6.71
C ARG A 270 -38.02 62.16 -7.04
N GLY A 271 -38.30 62.51 -8.30
CA GLY A 271 -38.59 63.88 -8.73
C GLY A 271 -40.07 64.27 -8.73
N VAL A 272 -41.00 63.34 -8.44
CA VAL A 272 -42.47 63.58 -8.48
C VAL A 272 -43.07 63.63 -7.05
N ARG A 273 -42.24 63.75 -6.01
CA ARG A 273 -42.67 63.93 -4.60
C ARG A 273 -42.07 65.17 -3.91
N SER A 274 -41.76 66.21 -4.70
CA SER A 274 -41.56 67.58 -4.18
C SER A 274 -42.73 68.45 -4.59
#